data_AF-A0A7W7Y904-F1
#
_entry.id   AF-A0A7W7Y904-F1
#
_cell.length_a   1.000
_cell.length_b   1.000
_cell.length_c   1.000
_cell.angle_alpha   90.00
_cell.angle_beta   90.00
_cell.angle_gamma   90.00
#
_symmetry.space_group_name_H-M   'P 1'
#
loop_
_entity.id
_entity.type
_entity.pdbx_description
1 polymer ?
#
loop_
_entity_poly.entity_id
_entity_poly.type
_entity_poly.pdbx_seq_one_letter_code
_entity_poly.pdbx_strand_id
1 'polypeptide(L)'
;MKSAGNKQSNQRQRKTLNERQRRIRRLIELGLIQDASEIPEDAIPIDPDIAQRANRVIPAACYIDIRFVCTDCGKPELWSADSQRQYFEITKASPYKKPKRCYECRQKELARKLHARAESGHTPL
;
A
#
# COMPACT_ATOMS: atom_id res chain seq x y z
N MET A 1 -6.30 -18.70 37.34
CA MET A 1 -5.59 -18.79 36.05
C MET A 1 -5.96 -17.54 35.23
N LYS A 2 -4.97 -16.79 34.73
CA LYS A 2 -5.14 -15.42 34.19
C LYS A 2 -5.58 -15.44 32.71
N SER A 3 -6.80 -14.97 32.40
CA SER A 3 -7.26 -14.75 31.02
C SER A 3 -7.07 -13.28 30.61
N ALA A 4 -5.84 -12.92 30.22
CA ALA A 4 -5.47 -11.56 29.81
C ALA A 4 -5.56 -11.29 28.28
N GLY A 5 -5.93 -12.28 27.46
CA GLY A 5 -5.83 -12.21 25.99
C GLY A 5 -6.96 -11.49 25.23
N ASN A 6 -8.10 -11.18 25.86
CA ASN A 6 -9.32 -10.79 25.12
C ASN A 6 -9.53 -9.25 24.97
N LYS A 7 -9.03 -8.45 25.92
CA LYS A 7 -9.26 -6.99 25.91
C LYS A 7 -8.44 -6.27 24.83
N GLN A 8 -7.19 -6.70 24.59
CA GLN A 8 -6.31 -6.08 23.59
C GLN A 8 -6.76 -6.36 22.14
N SER A 9 -7.28 -7.56 21.85
CA SER A 9 -7.80 -7.92 20.53
C SER A 9 -9.01 -7.07 20.13
N ASN A 10 -9.99 -6.95 21.04
CA ASN A 10 -11.17 -6.11 20.85
C ASN A 10 -10.83 -4.63 20.66
N GLN A 11 -9.83 -4.10 21.40
CA GLN A 11 -9.41 -2.71 21.26
C GLN A 11 -8.77 -2.43 19.88
N ARG A 12 -7.96 -3.35 19.35
CA ARG A 12 -7.35 -3.22 18.01
C ARG A 12 -8.39 -3.29 16.89
N GLN A 13 -9.36 -4.21 17.00
CA GLN A 13 -10.47 -4.30 16.05
C GLN A 13 -11.33 -3.02 16.03
N ARG A 14 -11.65 -2.46 17.20
CA ARG A 14 -12.39 -1.17 17.27
C ARG A 14 -11.61 -0.01 16.64
N LYS A 15 -10.29 0.06 16.84
CA LYS A 15 -9.46 1.11 16.21
C LYS A 15 -9.44 0.99 14.68
N THR A 16 -9.30 -0.22 14.15
CA THR A 16 -9.24 -0.47 12.70
C THR A 16 -10.58 -0.19 12.02
N LEU A 17 -11.70 -0.62 12.61
CA LEU A 17 -13.05 -0.30 12.14
C LEU A 17 -13.29 1.22 12.12
N ASN A 18 -12.90 1.92 13.19
CA ASN A 18 -13.01 3.38 13.26
C ASN A 18 -12.17 4.09 12.19
N GLU A 19 -10.98 3.57 11.88
CA GLU A 19 -10.14 4.10 10.81
C GLU A 19 -10.75 3.87 9.43
N ARG A 20 -11.24 2.65 9.15
CA ARG A 20 -11.94 2.31 7.91
C ARG A 20 -13.13 3.24 7.67
N GLN A 21 -14.02 3.37 8.65
CA GLN A 21 -15.21 4.21 8.57
C GLN A 21 -14.85 5.68 8.34
N ARG A 22 -13.81 6.19 9.04
CA ARG A 22 -13.35 7.58 8.86
C ARG A 22 -12.84 7.83 7.43
N ARG A 23 -12.04 6.92 6.89
CA ARG A 23 -11.51 7.03 5.52
C ARG A 23 -12.64 6.99 4.49
N ILE A 24 -13.55 6.01 4.59
CA ILE A 24 -14.70 5.88 3.68
C ILE A 24 -15.58 7.14 3.70
N ARG A 25 -15.94 7.65 4.89
CA ARG A 25 -16.72 8.89 5.00
C ARG A 25 -16.04 10.04 4.26
N ARG A 26 -14.73 10.21 4.45
CA ARG A 26 -14.00 11.30 3.82
C ARG A 26 -13.88 11.13 2.30
N LEU A 27 -13.75 9.90 1.81
CA LEU A 27 -13.76 9.62 0.36
C LEU A 27 -15.11 9.99 -0.27
N ILE A 28 -16.23 9.74 0.42
CA ILE A 28 -17.58 10.17 -0.01
C ILE A 28 -17.68 11.70 -0.01
N GLU A 29 -17.24 12.38 1.06
CA GLU A 29 -17.26 13.85 1.16
C GLU A 29 -16.45 14.52 0.02
N LEU A 30 -15.38 13.88 -0.43
CA LEU A 30 -14.54 14.35 -1.54
C LEU A 30 -15.09 13.97 -2.93
N GLY A 31 -16.20 13.23 -3.00
CA GLY A 31 -16.78 12.74 -4.25
C GLY A 31 -15.89 11.74 -4.99
N LEU A 32 -15.01 11.03 -4.26
CA LEU A 32 -14.12 10.00 -4.81
C LEU A 32 -14.80 8.63 -4.92
N ILE A 33 -15.83 8.41 -4.11
CA ILE A 33 -16.79 7.29 -4.17
C ILE A 33 -18.19 7.85 -3.87
N GLN A 34 -19.23 7.19 -4.35
CA GLN A 34 -20.63 7.54 -4.08
C GLN A 34 -21.06 7.00 -2.72
N ASP A 35 -20.73 5.74 -2.42
CA ASP A 35 -21.09 5.11 -1.16
C ASP A 35 -20.08 4.04 -0.72
N ALA A 36 -20.30 3.50 0.49
CA ALA A 36 -19.37 2.58 1.14
C ALA A 36 -19.24 1.21 0.43
N SER A 37 -20.22 0.82 -0.40
CA SER A 37 -20.22 -0.47 -1.11
C SER A 37 -19.18 -0.53 -2.23
N GLU A 38 -18.70 0.62 -2.70
CA GLU A 38 -17.61 0.70 -3.68
C GLU A 38 -16.26 0.25 -3.10
N ILE A 39 -16.14 0.15 -1.77
CA ILE A 39 -14.94 -0.37 -1.11
C ILE A 39 -15.21 -1.79 -0.62
N PRO A 40 -14.62 -2.82 -1.24
CA PRO A 40 -14.74 -4.20 -0.79
C PRO A 40 -14.33 -4.36 0.67
N GLU A 41 -14.93 -5.32 1.38
CA GLU A 41 -14.68 -5.55 2.80
C GLU A 41 -13.22 -5.96 3.09
N ASP A 42 -12.63 -6.72 2.16
CA ASP A 42 -11.25 -7.17 2.18
C ASP A 42 -10.24 -6.12 1.67
N ALA A 43 -10.72 -5.01 1.11
CA ALA A 43 -9.89 -3.91 0.64
C ALA A 43 -9.55 -2.92 1.76
N ILE A 44 -8.41 -2.23 1.64
CA ILE A 44 -8.02 -1.15 2.56
C ILE A 44 -8.38 0.19 1.93
N PRO A 45 -9.27 1.02 2.51
CA PRO A 45 -9.58 2.32 1.96
C PRO A 45 -8.33 3.20 1.98
N ILE A 46 -8.08 3.91 0.88
CA ILE A 46 -6.92 4.78 0.76
C ILE A 46 -7.02 5.99 1.70
N ASP A 47 -5.88 6.53 2.12
CA ASP A 47 -5.82 7.86 2.70
C ASP A 47 -6.43 8.92 1.73
N PRO A 48 -7.50 9.63 2.13
CA PRO A 48 -8.18 10.61 1.29
C PRO A 48 -7.25 11.71 0.75
N ASP A 49 -6.23 12.13 1.51
CA ASP A 49 -5.29 13.17 1.10
C ASP A 49 -4.33 12.69 0.01
N ILE A 50 -4.05 11.39 -0.02
CA ILE A 50 -3.28 10.76 -1.10
C ILE A 50 -4.16 10.61 -2.34
N ALA A 51 -5.41 10.18 -2.17
CA ALA A 51 -6.35 10.01 -3.27
C ALA A 51 -6.61 11.33 -4.01
N GLN A 52 -6.78 12.43 -3.27
CA GLN A 52 -6.99 13.75 -3.84
C GLN A 52 -5.77 14.23 -4.67
N ARG A 53 -4.55 14.01 -4.17
CA ARG A 53 -3.31 14.39 -4.87
C ARG A 53 -3.03 13.55 -6.11
N ALA A 54 -3.47 12.30 -6.13
CA ALA A 54 -3.22 11.41 -7.24
C ALA A 54 -4.17 11.58 -8.43
N ASN A 55 -5.06 12.59 -8.39
CA ASN A 55 -5.95 13.01 -9.47
C ASN A 55 -6.60 11.82 -10.22
N ARG A 56 -7.19 10.88 -9.47
CA ARG A 56 -7.89 9.67 -9.95
C ARG A 56 -7.04 8.58 -10.64
N VAL A 57 -5.70 8.64 -10.57
CA VAL A 57 -4.83 7.64 -11.25
C VAL A 57 -4.43 6.45 -10.36
N ILE A 58 -4.79 6.46 -9.07
CA ILE A 58 -4.68 5.27 -8.22
C ILE A 58 -5.89 4.37 -8.53
N PRO A 59 -5.70 3.05 -8.75
CA PRO A 59 -6.82 2.16 -9.02
C PRO A 59 -7.74 2.15 -7.82
N ALA A 60 -8.95 2.71 -7.96
CA ALA A 60 -10.01 2.71 -6.96
C ALA A 60 -9.64 3.40 -5.64
N ALA A 61 -10.64 3.87 -4.89
CA ALA A 61 -10.45 4.50 -3.60
C ALA A 61 -10.00 3.51 -2.47
N CYS A 62 -9.35 2.41 -2.84
CA CYS A 62 -8.85 1.39 -1.93
C CYS A 62 -7.69 0.59 -2.54
N TYR A 63 -6.91 -0.03 -1.66
CA TYR A 63 -5.92 -1.04 -2.01
C TYR A 63 -6.55 -2.42 -1.95
N ILE A 64 -6.28 -3.22 -2.98
CA ILE A 64 -6.73 -4.61 -3.12
C ILE A 64 -5.51 -5.50 -3.35
N ASP A 65 -5.59 -6.77 -3.01
CA ASP A 65 -4.52 -7.73 -3.27
C ASP A 65 -4.28 -7.90 -4.79
N ILE A 66 -3.08 -7.57 -5.26
CA ILE A 66 -2.72 -7.65 -6.69
C ILE A 66 -1.69 -8.76 -6.90
N ARG A 67 -2.07 -9.77 -7.69
CA ARG A 67 -1.12 -10.78 -8.18
C ARG A 67 -0.30 -10.22 -9.33
N PHE A 68 0.99 -10.49 -9.33
CA PHE A 68 1.88 -10.14 -10.43
C PHE A 68 2.93 -11.23 -10.65
N VAL A 69 3.51 -11.26 -11.85
CA VAL A 69 4.61 -12.15 -12.18
C VAL A 69 5.89 -11.32 -12.19
N CYS A 70 6.92 -11.77 -11.48
CA CYS A 70 8.20 -11.08 -11.46
C CYS A 70 8.81 -11.07 -12.87
N THR A 71 9.18 -9.89 -13.37
CA THR A 71 9.76 -9.73 -14.72
C THR A 71 11.11 -10.41 -14.88
N ASP A 72 11.87 -10.55 -13.79
CA ASP A 72 13.23 -11.10 -13.85
C ASP A 72 13.28 -12.62 -13.67
N CYS A 73 12.58 -13.17 -12.66
CA CYS A 73 12.63 -14.61 -12.34
C CYS A 73 11.36 -15.39 -12.71
N GLY A 74 10.31 -14.73 -13.20
CA GLY A 74 9.04 -15.38 -13.58
C GLY A 74 8.20 -15.89 -12.40
N LYS A 75 8.63 -15.69 -11.15
CA LYS A 75 7.89 -16.16 -9.98
C LYS A 75 6.57 -15.40 -9.80
N PRO A 76 5.43 -16.07 -9.55
CA PRO A 76 4.19 -15.43 -9.16
C PRO A 76 4.31 -14.89 -7.74
N GLU A 77 3.87 -13.65 -7.55
CA GLU A 77 3.96 -12.93 -6.29
C GLU A 77 2.64 -12.20 -6.01
N LEU A 78 2.43 -11.90 -4.73
CA LEU A 78 1.26 -11.14 -4.25
C LEU A 78 1.71 -9.80 -3.70
N TRP A 79 1.16 -8.73 -4.24
CA TRP A 79 1.28 -7.40 -3.66
C TRP A 79 0.04 -7.09 -2.84
N SER A 80 0.12 -7.39 -1.54
CA SER A 80 -1.02 -7.24 -0.65
C SER A 80 -1.48 -5.79 -0.51
N ALA A 81 -2.76 -5.59 -0.18
CA ALA A 81 -3.32 -4.28 0.14
C ALA A 81 -2.53 -3.57 1.25
N ASP A 82 -2.08 -4.32 2.27
CA ASP A 82 -1.23 -3.80 3.33
C ASP A 82 0.13 -3.32 2.82
N SER A 83 0.77 -4.10 1.94
CA SER A 83 2.05 -3.71 1.33
C SER A 83 1.91 -2.45 0.48
N GLN A 84 0.78 -2.29 -0.20
CA GLN A 84 0.44 -1.09 -0.95
C GLN A 84 0.28 0.11 -0.02
N ARG A 85 -0.51 -0.03 1.06
CA ARG A 85 -0.68 1.01 2.08
C ARG A 85 0.67 1.47 2.64
N GLN A 86 1.53 0.52 3.03
CA GLN A 86 2.86 0.84 3.54
C GLN A 86 3.70 1.60 2.51
N TYR A 87 3.70 1.13 1.26
CA TYR A 87 4.48 1.73 0.19
C TYR A 87 4.02 3.16 -0.14
N PHE A 88 2.73 3.39 -0.33
CA PHE A 88 2.23 4.70 -0.73
C PHE A 88 2.05 5.66 0.44
N GLU A 89 1.51 5.20 1.57
CA GLU A 89 1.16 6.07 2.68
C GLU A 89 2.34 6.35 3.60
N ILE A 90 3.19 5.35 3.88
CA ILE A 90 4.31 5.49 4.81
C ILE A 90 5.59 5.91 4.09
N THR A 91 5.97 5.20 3.02
CA THR A 91 7.20 5.56 2.28
C THR A 91 7.01 6.74 1.32
N LYS A 92 5.78 7.27 1.20
CA LYS A 92 5.39 8.36 0.29
C LYS A 92 5.84 8.11 -1.16
N ALA A 93 5.84 6.85 -1.57
CA ALA A 93 6.20 6.48 -2.93
C ALA A 93 5.19 7.05 -3.94
N SER A 94 5.67 7.29 -5.16
CA SER A 94 4.82 7.79 -6.25
C SER A 94 3.65 6.84 -6.51
N PRO A 95 2.40 7.34 -6.57
CA PRO A 95 1.18 6.54 -6.73
C PRO A 95 1.11 5.78 -8.06
N TYR A 96 1.91 6.18 -9.04
CA TYR A 96 2.00 5.55 -10.35
C TYR A 96 2.90 4.29 -10.35
N LYS A 97 3.61 4.00 -9.26
CA LYS A 97 4.50 2.85 -9.18
C LYS A 97 3.73 1.56 -8.88
N LYS A 98 3.93 0.57 -9.74
CA LYS A 98 3.45 -0.80 -9.57
C LYS A 98 4.62 -1.78 -9.35
N PRO A 99 4.43 -2.88 -8.62
CA PRO A 99 5.44 -3.91 -8.47
C PRO A 99 5.67 -4.60 -9.81
N LYS A 100 6.94 -4.74 -10.18
CA LYS A 100 7.37 -5.52 -11.36
C LYS A 100 8.28 -6.67 -10.97
N ARG A 101 8.88 -6.61 -9.78
CA ARG A 101 9.88 -7.55 -9.28
C ARG A 101 9.48 -8.07 -7.91
N CYS A 102 9.75 -9.35 -7.66
CA CYS A 102 9.71 -9.92 -6.33
C CYS A 102 10.71 -9.19 -5.41
N TYR A 103 10.61 -9.42 -4.10
CA TYR A 103 11.50 -8.79 -3.13
C TYR A 103 12.98 -9.07 -3.43
N GLU A 104 13.33 -10.33 -3.70
CA GLU A 104 14.71 -10.76 -3.97
C GLU A 104 15.29 -10.09 -5.23
N CYS A 105 14.58 -10.12 -6.35
CA CYS A 105 15.00 -9.46 -7.59
C CYS A 105 15.10 -7.94 -7.42
N ARG A 106 14.25 -7.36 -6.56
CA ARG A 106 14.34 -5.93 -6.23
C ARG A 106 15.60 -5.60 -5.43
N GLN A 107 16.01 -6.44 -4.47
CA GLN A 107 17.27 -6.26 -3.74
C GLN A 107 18.47 -6.38 -4.68
N LYS A 108 18.47 -7.37 -5.59
CA LYS A 108 19.53 -7.52 -6.61
C LYS A 108 19.63 -6.28 -7.51
N GLU A 109 18.50 -5.76 -7.97
CA GLU A 109 18.48 -4.55 -8.81
C GLU A 109 18.90 -3.29 -8.04
N LEU A 110 18.58 -3.19 -6.75
CA LEU A 110 19.07 -2.10 -5.89
C LEU A 110 20.58 -2.17 -5.74
N ALA A 111 21.15 -3.34 -5.45
CA ALA A 111 22.59 -3.53 -5.36
C ALA A 111 23.31 -3.17 -6.67
N ARG A 112 22.78 -3.62 -7.82
CA ARG A 112 23.32 -3.27 -9.14
C ARG A 112 23.34 -1.76 -9.39
N LYS A 113 22.26 -1.06 -9.04
CA LYS A 113 22.17 0.41 -9.17
C LYS A 113 23.13 1.15 -8.25
N LEU A 114 23.31 0.66 -7.03
CA LEU A 114 24.27 1.24 -6.08
C LEU A 114 25.70 1.09 -6.59
N HIS A 115 26.05 -0.09 -7.08
CA HIS A 115 27.35 -0.34 -7.71
C HIS A 115 27.60 0.61 -8.89
N ALA A 116 26.65 0.69 -9.82
CA ALA A 116 26.78 1.57 -10.98
C ALA A 116 26.93 3.05 -10.61
N ARG A 117 26.26 3.52 -9.54
CA ARG A 117 26.40 4.89 -9.02
C ARG A 117 27.77 5.15 -8.41
N ALA A 118 28.31 4.17 -7.68
CA ALA A 118 29.65 4.23 -7.11
C ALA A 118 30.71 4.28 -8.21
N GLU A 119 30.57 3.45 -9.25
CA GLU A 119 31.46 3.45 -10.42
C GLU A 119 31.39 4.76 -11.22
N SER A 120 30.21 5.39 -11.30
CA SER A 120 30.05 6.66 -12.02
C SER A 120 30.49 7.90 -11.23
N GLY A 121 31.08 7.75 -10.03
CA GLY A 121 31.57 8.86 -9.21
C GLY A 121 30.50 9.82 -8.69
N HIS A 122 29.22 9.45 -8.75
CA HIS A 122 28.12 10.28 -8.26
C HIS A 122 27.76 9.88 -6.83
N THR A 123 28.50 10.45 -5.87
CA THR A 123 28.19 10.31 -4.44
C THR A 123 26.94 11.13 -4.12
N PRO A 124 25.83 10.53 -3.64
CA PRO A 124 24.73 11.31 -3.11
C PRO A 124 25.07 11.75 -1.68
N LEU A 125 24.86 13.05 -1.40
CA LEU A 125 24.84 13.64 -0.05
C LEU A 125 23.75 13.02 0.82
#